data_AF-A0A6N9TC94-F1
#
_entry.id   AF-A0A6N9TC94-F1
#
_cell.length_a   1.000
_cell.length_b   1.000
_cell.length_c   1.000
_cell.angle_alpha   90.00
_cell.angle_beta   90.00
_cell.angle_gamma   90.00
#
_symmetry.space_group_name_H-M   'P 1'
#
loop_
_entity.id
_entity.type
_entity.pdbx_description
1 polymer ?
#
loop_
_entity_poly.entity_id
_entity_poly.type
_entity_poly.pdbx_seq_one_letter_code
_entity_poly.pdbx_strand_id
1 'polypeptide(L)'
;MPTVSAASLGSSGTVPSTFAMAANASGEATQDLYYLEFRARTAESYGHTFAMFGKRDAQGRILTREVAGLHPASTSDIPYVLGHLIPVPSETGPSDGDLDDQYMTANYRINLTKTEYDDVVGYIRELQASSPVWHAVLYNCSAFVGDIAQYMGLRTPNSLLFPQTYIETLREMNT
;
A
#
# COMPACT_ATOMS: atom_id res chain seq x y z
N MET A 1 10.15 -19.37 52.19
CA MET A 1 10.10 -18.09 51.44
C MET A 1 10.98 -18.27 50.21
N PRO A 2 10.44 -18.06 48.99
CA PRO A 2 11.00 -18.63 47.76
C PRO A 2 12.16 -17.80 47.20
N THR A 3 13.11 -18.52 46.60
CA THR A 3 14.22 -18.07 45.75
C THR A 3 13.69 -17.49 44.44
N VAL A 4 14.11 -16.28 44.07
CA VAL A 4 13.84 -15.70 42.76
C VAL A 4 14.94 -16.11 41.77
N SER A 5 14.52 -16.84 40.74
CA SER A 5 15.32 -17.22 39.57
C SER A 5 15.34 -16.05 38.59
N ALA A 6 16.53 -15.58 38.20
CA ALA A 6 16.68 -14.61 37.11
C ALA A 6 16.74 -15.37 35.78
N ALA A 7 15.63 -15.34 35.04
CA ALA A 7 15.55 -15.84 33.66
C ALA A 7 15.91 -14.74 32.67
N SER A 8 16.69 -15.12 31.67
CA SER A 8 17.23 -14.35 30.55
C SER A 8 16.16 -13.70 29.68
N LEU A 9 16.41 -12.47 29.25
CA LEU A 9 15.81 -11.90 28.04
C LEU A 9 16.92 -11.70 27.01
N GLY A 10 17.12 -12.71 26.17
CA GLY A 10 17.84 -12.59 24.91
C GLY A 10 16.96 -11.75 23.97
N SER A 11 17.43 -10.55 23.64
CA SER A 11 16.81 -9.68 22.65
C SER A 11 17.15 -10.21 21.25
N SER A 12 16.33 -11.10 20.72
CA SER A 12 16.31 -11.41 19.29
C SER A 12 15.56 -10.29 18.56
N GLY A 13 16.29 -9.21 18.28
CA GLY A 13 15.83 -8.18 17.33
C GLY A 13 16.00 -8.70 15.92
N THR A 14 14.95 -9.31 15.37
CA THR A 14 14.85 -9.53 13.91
C THR A 14 14.62 -8.16 13.27
N VAL A 15 15.67 -7.60 12.66
CA VAL A 15 15.55 -6.48 11.73
C VAL A 15 14.67 -6.89 10.55
N PRO A 16 13.78 -6.01 10.05
CA PRO A 16 12.93 -6.34 8.91
C PRO A 16 13.77 -6.61 7.66
N SER A 17 13.36 -7.61 6.89
CA SER A 17 13.88 -7.85 5.55
C SER A 17 13.67 -6.59 4.71
N THR A 18 14.75 -5.89 4.39
CA THR A 18 14.71 -4.85 3.36
C THR A 18 14.24 -5.52 2.07
N PHE A 19 13.07 -5.11 1.55
CA PHE A 19 12.64 -5.51 0.22
C PHE A 19 13.73 -5.06 -0.74
N ALA A 20 14.53 -6.01 -1.21
CA ALA A 20 15.61 -5.70 -2.12
C ALA A 20 14.94 -5.18 -3.39
N MET A 21 15.32 -3.97 -3.83
CA MET A 21 15.11 -3.54 -5.22
C MET A 21 15.71 -4.63 -6.09
N ALA A 22 14.87 -5.55 -6.57
CA ALA A 22 15.32 -6.77 -7.23
C ALA A 22 15.87 -6.41 -8.62
N ALA A 23 17.14 -6.01 -8.64
CA ALA A 23 17.98 -6.15 -9.81
C ALA A 23 18.23 -7.66 -10.00
N ASN A 24 17.52 -8.25 -10.96
CA ASN A 24 17.74 -9.55 -11.59
C ASN A 24 18.63 -10.56 -10.83
N ALA A 25 18.01 -11.52 -10.15
CA ALA A 25 18.68 -12.78 -9.79
C ALA A 25 17.82 -13.96 -10.24
N SER A 26 18.34 -14.66 -11.25
CA SER A 26 17.81 -15.85 -11.90
C SER A 26 17.92 -17.10 -11.02
N GLY A 27 16.81 -17.81 -10.87
CA GLY A 27 16.71 -19.14 -10.26
C GLY A 27 15.32 -19.72 -10.51
N GLU A 28 15.17 -20.47 -11.61
CA GLU A 28 13.92 -21.14 -11.99
C GLU A 28 13.50 -22.23 -10.99
N ALA A 29 12.36 -22.05 -10.32
CA ALA A 29 11.24 -23.02 -10.24
C ALA A 29 10.15 -22.56 -9.24
N THR A 30 9.23 -21.70 -9.71
CA THR A 30 7.79 -21.51 -9.35
C THR A 30 7.41 -20.04 -9.57
N GLN A 31 7.40 -19.61 -10.83
CA GLN A 31 7.15 -18.21 -11.20
C GLN A 31 5.64 -17.89 -11.25
N ASP A 32 4.94 -18.06 -10.13
CA ASP A 32 3.77 -17.22 -9.87
C ASP A 32 4.35 -15.86 -9.43
N LEU A 33 4.53 -14.95 -10.37
CA LEU A 33 5.20 -13.67 -10.12
C LEU A 33 4.25 -12.78 -9.30
N TYR A 34 4.45 -12.73 -7.98
CA TYR A 34 3.68 -11.85 -7.10
C TYR A 34 4.08 -10.41 -7.33
N TYR A 35 3.14 -9.50 -7.09
CA TYR A 35 3.39 -8.08 -7.26
C TYR A 35 2.64 -7.24 -6.26
N LEU A 36 3.18 -6.05 -6.07
CA LEU A 36 2.47 -4.90 -5.54
C LEU A 36 2.66 -3.72 -6.49
N GLU A 37 1.60 -2.99 -6.74
CA GLU A 37 1.59 -1.83 -7.61
C GLU A 37 0.86 -0.68 -6.93
N PHE A 38 1.59 0.40 -6.67
CA PHE A 38 1.00 1.66 -6.25
C PHE A 38 0.42 2.35 -7.48
N ARG A 39 -0.83 2.79 -7.39
CA ARG A 39 -1.59 3.36 -8.50
C ARG A 39 -2.17 4.70 -8.12
N ALA A 40 -2.36 5.54 -9.12
CA ALA A 40 -3.21 6.71 -9.08
C ALA A 40 -4.22 6.66 -10.21
N ARG A 41 -5.41 7.20 -9.96
CA ARG A 41 -6.46 7.36 -10.96
C ARG A 41 -7.15 8.71 -10.89
N THR A 42 -7.87 9.04 -11.96
CA THR A 42 -8.88 10.11 -11.93
C THR A 42 -10.04 9.72 -11.01
N ALA A 43 -10.62 10.71 -10.32
CA ALA A 43 -11.82 10.59 -9.50
C ALA A 43 -12.72 11.80 -9.74
N GLU A 44 -13.96 11.79 -9.24
CA GLU A 44 -14.79 13.00 -9.20
C GLU A 44 -14.13 14.12 -8.36
N SER A 45 -13.25 13.74 -7.43
CA SER A 45 -12.43 14.64 -6.63
C SER A 45 -11.00 14.82 -7.22
N TYR A 46 -9.99 15.06 -6.38
CA TYR A 46 -8.60 15.30 -6.79
C TYR A 46 -7.84 14.06 -7.30
N GLY A 47 -8.54 12.93 -7.46
CA GLY A 47 -7.97 11.62 -7.78
C GLY A 47 -7.91 10.69 -6.57
N HIS A 48 -7.42 9.47 -6.77
CA HIS A 48 -7.25 8.48 -5.70
C HIS A 48 -5.93 7.74 -5.86
N THR A 49 -5.20 7.55 -4.75
CA THR A 49 -4.06 6.63 -4.67
C THR A 49 -4.46 5.35 -3.95
N PHE A 50 -3.97 4.21 -4.44
CA PHE A 50 -4.24 2.90 -3.84
C PHE A 50 -3.13 1.92 -4.17
N ALA A 51 -3.10 0.80 -3.45
CA ALA A 51 -2.24 -0.34 -3.73
C ALA A 51 -3.05 -1.46 -4.40
N MET A 52 -2.57 -1.97 -5.53
CA MET A 52 -3.07 -3.17 -6.18
C MET A 52 -2.04 -4.28 -6.07
N PHE A 53 -2.42 -5.46 -5.62
CA PHE A 53 -1.50 -6.57 -5.41
C PHE A 53 -2.12 -7.91 -5.81
N GLY A 54 -1.29 -8.89 -6.14
CA GLY A 54 -1.76 -10.20 -6.57
C GLY A 54 -0.69 -11.02 -7.27
N LYS A 55 -1.13 -11.94 -8.14
CA LYS A 55 -0.27 -12.83 -8.92
C LYS A 55 -0.26 -12.46 -10.39
N ARG A 56 0.84 -12.77 -11.06
CA ARG A 56 0.99 -12.76 -12.52
C ARG A 56 1.58 -14.06 -13.02
N ASP A 57 1.35 -14.32 -14.30
CA ASP A 57 2.09 -15.37 -15.00
C ASP A 57 3.46 -14.88 -15.48
N ALA A 58 4.25 -15.82 -16.04
CA ALA A 58 5.56 -15.54 -16.60
C ALA A 58 5.54 -14.55 -17.78
N GLN A 59 4.39 -14.34 -18.41
CA GLN A 59 4.19 -13.35 -19.48
C GLN A 59 3.81 -11.97 -18.93
N GLY A 60 3.70 -11.82 -17.60
CA GLY A 60 3.35 -10.57 -16.93
C GLY A 60 1.84 -10.27 -16.89
N ARG A 61 0.98 -11.22 -17.31
CA ARG A 61 -0.48 -11.05 -17.25
C ARG A 61 -0.95 -11.19 -15.81
N ILE A 62 -1.84 -10.29 -15.38
CA ILE A 62 -2.46 -10.32 -14.05
C ILE A 62 -3.38 -11.54 -13.94
N LEU A 63 -3.07 -12.46 -13.03
CA LEU A 63 -3.89 -13.64 -12.72
C LEU A 63 -4.88 -13.35 -11.60
N THR A 64 -4.43 -12.63 -10.57
CA THR A 64 -5.27 -12.17 -9.46
C THR A 64 -4.97 -10.73 -9.17
N ARG A 65 -5.98 -9.98 -8.72
CA ARG A 65 -5.84 -8.60 -8.26
C ARG A 65 -6.72 -8.40 -7.04
N GLU A 66 -6.16 -7.73 -6.05
CA GLU A 66 -6.85 -7.18 -4.90
C GLU A 66 -6.42 -5.72 -4.77
N VAL A 67 -7.27 -4.90 -4.14
CA VAL A 67 -7.03 -3.46 -3.96
C VAL A 67 -7.15 -3.11 -2.48
N ALA A 68 -6.26 -2.26 -2.02
CA ALA A 68 -6.35 -1.56 -0.75
C ALA A 68 -6.11 -0.06 -0.96
N GLY A 69 -7.07 0.76 -0.59
CA GLY A 69 -6.98 2.21 -0.69
C GLY A 69 -7.91 2.87 0.31
N LEU A 70 -7.47 3.94 0.97
CA LEU A 70 -8.25 4.62 2.01
C LEU A 70 -9.09 5.74 1.42
N HIS A 71 -10.41 5.66 1.55
CA HIS A 71 -11.34 6.69 1.10
C HIS A 71 -12.50 6.87 2.10
N PRO A 72 -13.24 7.98 2.05
CA PRO A 72 -14.47 8.11 2.83
C PRO A 72 -15.44 6.95 2.54
N ALA A 73 -16.13 6.47 3.58
CA ALA A 73 -17.18 5.44 3.47
C ALA A 73 -18.47 6.04 2.90
N SER A 74 -18.40 6.60 1.69
CA SER A 74 -19.47 7.32 1.03
C SER A 74 -19.19 7.46 -0.47
N THR A 75 -20.26 7.36 -1.28
CA THR A 75 -20.23 7.68 -2.72
C THR A 75 -20.66 9.13 -3.01
N SER A 76 -20.92 9.93 -1.98
CA SER A 76 -21.26 11.36 -2.09
C SER A 76 -20.05 12.24 -1.79
N ASP A 77 -19.93 13.37 -2.49
CA ASP A 77 -18.94 14.42 -2.25
C ASP A 77 -19.06 15.07 -0.86
N ILE A 78 -20.21 14.95 -0.18
CA ILE A 78 -20.46 15.65 1.09
C ILE A 78 -19.50 15.15 2.20
N PRO A 79 -19.37 13.85 2.50
CA PRO A 79 -18.33 13.35 3.40
C PRO A 79 -16.90 13.65 2.96
N TYR A 80 -16.64 13.76 1.65
CA TYR A 80 -15.32 14.15 1.14
C TYR A 80 -14.98 15.59 1.54
N VAL A 81 -15.91 16.52 1.37
CA VAL A 81 -15.76 17.93 1.80
C VAL A 81 -15.68 18.03 3.33
N LEU A 82 -16.54 17.31 4.07
CA LEU A 82 -16.51 17.29 5.53
C LEU A 82 -15.19 16.75 6.09
N GLY A 83 -14.60 15.75 5.42
CA GLY A 83 -13.32 15.18 5.78
C GLY A 83 -12.12 16.12 5.65
N HIS A 84 -12.31 17.33 5.10
CA HIS A 84 -11.32 18.41 5.17
C HIS A 84 -11.35 19.17 6.49
N LEU A 85 -12.45 19.09 7.25
CA LEU A 85 -12.68 19.81 8.50
C LEU A 85 -12.60 18.89 9.73
N ILE A 86 -13.17 17.69 9.63
CA ILE A 86 -13.22 16.70 10.72
C ILE A 86 -13.00 15.28 10.17
N PRO A 87 -12.43 14.34 10.94
CA PRO A 87 -12.34 12.95 10.50
C PRO A 87 -13.72 12.35 10.20
N VAL A 88 -13.82 11.57 9.14
CA VAL A 88 -15.04 10.86 8.72
C VAL A 88 -14.80 9.36 8.65
N PRO A 89 -15.83 8.50 8.77
CA PRO A 89 -15.67 7.07 8.57
C PRO A 89 -15.05 6.74 7.20
N SER A 90 -14.20 5.72 7.16
CA SER A 90 -13.50 5.29 5.95
C SER A 90 -13.77 3.86 5.55
N GLU A 91 -13.54 3.59 4.27
CA GLU A 91 -13.41 2.27 3.69
C GLU A 91 -12.00 2.11 3.15
N THR A 92 -11.53 0.86 3.10
CA THR A 92 -10.15 0.53 2.72
C THR A 92 -10.07 -0.46 1.56
N GLY A 93 -11.22 -0.80 0.95
CA GLY A 93 -11.33 -1.73 -0.16
C GLY A 93 -11.19 -1.04 -1.52
N PRO A 94 -11.60 -1.71 -2.61
CA PRO A 94 -11.71 -1.05 -3.91
C PRO A 94 -12.80 0.02 -3.88
N SER A 95 -12.49 1.20 -4.39
CA SER A 95 -13.44 2.26 -4.72
C SER A 95 -13.80 2.24 -6.22
N ASP A 96 -14.85 2.97 -6.60
CA ASP A 96 -15.26 3.05 -8.01
C ASP A 96 -14.12 3.56 -8.91
N GLY A 97 -13.91 2.86 -10.03
CA GLY A 97 -12.82 3.12 -10.97
C GLY A 97 -11.44 2.51 -10.65
N ASP A 98 -11.20 1.95 -9.46
CA ASP A 98 -9.87 1.41 -9.10
C ASP A 98 -9.45 0.18 -9.91
N LEU A 99 -10.43 -0.58 -10.39
CA LEU A 99 -10.22 -1.79 -11.17
C LEU A 99 -10.19 -1.55 -12.68
N ASP A 100 -10.46 -0.32 -13.11
CA ASP A 100 -10.57 0.06 -14.51
C ASP A 100 -9.33 0.81 -14.98
N ASP A 101 -8.56 0.16 -15.85
CA ASP A 101 -7.29 0.68 -16.33
C ASP A 101 -7.46 1.98 -17.15
N GLN A 102 -8.67 2.29 -17.66
CA GLN A 102 -8.92 3.51 -18.44
C GLN A 102 -8.83 4.80 -17.61
N TYR A 103 -8.99 4.70 -16.28
CA TYR A 103 -8.90 5.84 -15.37
C TYR A 103 -7.53 6.01 -14.73
N MET A 104 -6.58 5.11 -15.01
CA MET A 104 -5.25 5.13 -14.41
C MET A 104 -4.42 6.29 -14.95
N THR A 105 -3.86 7.08 -14.04
CA THR A 105 -3.02 8.24 -14.36
C THR A 105 -1.54 7.99 -14.07
N ALA A 106 -1.22 7.15 -13.08
CA ALA A 106 0.14 6.73 -12.80
C ALA A 106 0.18 5.36 -12.12
N ASN A 107 1.30 4.65 -12.29
CA ASN A 107 1.55 3.40 -11.60
C ASN A 107 3.05 3.18 -11.32
N TYR A 108 3.33 2.54 -10.18
CA TYR A 108 4.66 2.09 -9.78
C TYR A 108 4.60 0.66 -9.25
N ARG A 109 5.22 -0.26 -9.99
CA ARG A 109 5.08 -1.71 -9.84
C ARG A 109 6.37 -2.32 -9.31
N ILE A 110 6.23 -3.16 -8.30
CA ILE A 110 7.29 -3.91 -7.65
C ILE A 110 6.96 -5.39 -7.76
N ASN A 111 7.93 -6.18 -8.21
CA ASN A 111 7.82 -7.64 -8.22
C ASN A 111 8.27 -8.17 -6.86
N LEU A 112 7.55 -9.15 -6.35
CA LEU A 112 7.77 -9.70 -5.01
C LEU A 112 7.98 -11.21 -5.10
N THR A 113 8.84 -11.73 -4.24
CA THR A 113 8.83 -13.15 -3.89
C THR A 113 7.55 -13.49 -3.12
N LYS A 114 7.23 -14.78 -2.99
CA LYS A 114 6.09 -15.22 -2.17
C LYS A 114 6.20 -14.74 -0.72
N THR A 115 7.39 -14.83 -0.13
CA THR A 115 7.62 -14.41 1.26
C THR A 115 7.39 -12.92 1.44
N GLU A 116 7.94 -12.09 0.56
CA GLU A 116 7.74 -10.64 0.57
C GLU A 116 6.27 -10.27 0.35
N TYR A 117 5.58 -10.98 -0.56
CA TYR A 117 4.17 -10.78 -0.80
C TYR A 117 3.31 -11.11 0.43
N ASP A 118 3.53 -12.26 1.07
CA ASP A 118 2.77 -12.65 2.25
C ASP A 118 2.97 -11.65 3.40
N ASP A 119 4.20 -11.17 3.58
CA ASP A 119 4.56 -10.18 4.62
C ASP A 119 3.85 -8.84 4.39
N VAL A 120 4.00 -8.24 3.20
CA VAL A 120 3.36 -6.94 2.91
C VAL A 120 1.83 -7.05 2.89
N VAL A 121 1.27 -8.16 2.42
CA VAL A 121 -0.19 -8.37 2.45
C VAL A 121 -0.68 -8.48 3.89
N GLY A 122 0.06 -9.16 4.77
CA GLY A 122 -0.23 -9.18 6.20
C GLY A 122 -0.33 -7.78 6.80
N TYR A 123 0.67 -6.94 6.52
CA TYR A 123 0.68 -5.54 6.95
C TYR A 123 -0.48 -4.73 6.35
N ILE A 124 -0.79 -4.89 5.06
CA ILE A 124 -1.94 -4.24 4.43
C ILE A 124 -3.24 -4.61 5.16
N ARG A 125 -3.44 -5.88 5.55
CA ARG A 125 -4.66 -6.28 6.27
C ARG A 125 -4.74 -5.67 7.65
N GLU A 126 -3.62 -5.58 8.36
CA GLU A 126 -3.55 -4.87 9.64
C GLU A 126 -3.92 -3.40 9.46
N LEU A 127 -3.31 -2.73 8.47
CA LEU A 127 -3.55 -1.32 8.18
C LEU A 127 -5.00 -1.05 7.78
N GLN A 128 -5.62 -1.93 6.98
CA GLN A 128 -7.04 -1.87 6.65
C GLN A 128 -7.91 -1.97 7.91
N ALA A 129 -7.60 -2.89 8.82
CA ALA A 129 -8.35 -3.09 10.06
C ALA A 129 -8.17 -1.93 11.07
N SER A 130 -7.02 -1.24 11.03
CA SER A 130 -6.70 -0.14 11.94
C SER A 130 -7.01 1.26 11.40
N SER A 131 -7.59 1.38 10.20
CA SER A 131 -7.90 2.67 9.56
C SER A 131 -9.42 2.91 9.47
N PRO A 132 -10.10 3.19 10.60
CA PRO A 132 -11.55 3.38 10.63
C PRO A 132 -12.01 4.77 10.17
N VAL A 133 -11.07 5.72 10.03
CA VAL A 133 -11.37 7.11 9.65
C VAL A 133 -10.45 7.63 8.55
N TRP A 134 -10.97 8.58 7.78
CA TRP A 134 -10.27 9.33 6.75
C TRP A 134 -10.29 10.82 7.08
N HIS A 135 -9.22 11.53 6.74
CA HIS A 135 -9.14 12.98 6.80
C HIS A 135 -8.24 13.51 5.68
N ALA A 136 -8.73 14.47 4.89
CA ALA A 136 -8.08 14.95 3.66
C ALA A 136 -6.62 15.40 3.84
N VAL A 137 -6.33 16.10 4.95
CA VAL A 137 -5.00 16.61 5.27
C VAL A 137 -4.19 15.68 6.20
N LEU A 138 -4.81 15.14 7.24
CA LEU A 138 -4.09 14.42 8.30
C LEU A 138 -3.78 12.97 7.94
N TYR A 139 -4.74 12.25 7.36
CA TYR A 139 -4.57 10.83 6.99
C TYR A 139 -5.52 10.48 5.83
N ASN A 140 -4.95 10.46 4.64
CA ASN A 140 -5.66 10.34 3.37
C ASN A 140 -5.18 9.14 2.55
N CYS A 141 -5.67 8.98 1.31
CA CYS A 141 -5.28 7.88 0.43
C CYS A 141 -3.76 7.79 0.21
N SER A 142 -3.08 8.92 -0.01
CA SER A 142 -1.65 8.97 -0.23
C SER A 142 -0.85 8.67 1.03
N ALA A 143 -1.33 9.09 2.22
CA ALA A 143 -0.74 8.71 3.50
C ALA A 143 -0.82 7.18 3.71
N PHE A 144 -1.98 6.59 3.46
CA PHE A 144 -2.18 5.14 3.55
C PHE A 144 -1.25 4.36 2.59
N VAL A 145 -1.13 4.80 1.34
CA VAL A 145 -0.15 4.24 0.39
C VAL A 145 1.28 4.46 0.86
N GLY A 146 1.56 5.60 1.46
CA GLY A 146 2.85 5.93 2.06
C GLY A 146 3.26 4.96 3.15
N ASP A 147 2.35 4.60 4.05
CA ASP A 147 2.62 3.64 5.12
C ASP A 147 2.99 2.26 4.56
N ILE A 148 2.27 1.79 3.53
CA ILE A 148 2.62 0.54 2.83
C ILE A 148 4.02 0.65 2.20
N ALA A 149 4.30 1.75 1.51
CA ALA A 149 5.59 1.97 0.87
C ALA A 149 6.74 2.03 1.90
N GLN A 150 6.54 2.69 3.04
CA GLN A 150 7.52 2.76 4.13
C GLN A 150 7.73 1.41 4.80
N TYR A 151 6.67 0.62 5.02
CA TYR A 151 6.79 -0.75 5.51
C TYR A 151 7.66 -1.60 4.56
N MET A 152 7.51 -1.37 3.26
CA MET A 152 8.36 -1.99 2.24
C MET A 152 9.80 -1.42 2.18
N GLY A 153 10.15 -0.45 3.03
CA GLY A 153 11.48 0.18 3.05
C GLY A 153 11.70 1.25 1.97
N LEU A 154 10.64 1.70 1.31
CA LEU A 154 10.72 2.74 0.29
C LEU A 154 10.68 4.13 0.91
N ARG A 155 11.30 5.09 0.21
CA ARG A 155 11.13 6.51 0.53
C ARG A 155 9.78 6.99 0.02
N THR A 156 9.11 7.87 0.75
CA THR A 156 7.78 8.39 0.36
C THR A 156 7.77 9.91 0.19
N PRO A 157 7.03 10.43 -0.80
CA PRO A 157 6.79 11.86 -0.92
C PRO A 157 5.77 12.37 0.11
N ASN A 158 5.52 13.68 0.11
CA ASN A 158 4.49 14.29 0.96
C ASN A 158 3.09 13.84 0.52
N SER A 159 2.27 13.35 1.47
CA SER A 159 0.91 12.83 1.21
C SER A 159 -0.11 13.89 0.75
N LEU A 160 0.24 15.18 0.78
CA LEU A 160 -0.58 16.27 0.25
C LEU A 160 -0.39 16.51 -1.25
N LEU A 161 0.56 15.83 -1.89
CA LEU A 161 0.67 15.86 -3.35
C LEU A 161 -0.59 15.28 -4.00
N PHE A 162 -0.95 15.82 -5.16
CA PHE A 162 -1.99 15.22 -5.99
C PHE A 162 -1.64 13.76 -6.30
N PRO A 163 -2.62 12.84 -6.29
CA PRO A 163 -2.43 11.40 -6.45
C PRO A 163 -1.48 10.98 -7.57
N GLN A 164 -1.65 11.54 -8.78
CA GLN A 164 -0.76 11.25 -9.90
C GLN A 164 0.69 11.61 -9.58
N THR A 165 0.92 12.86 -9.18
CA THR A 165 2.25 13.37 -8.81
C THR A 165 2.84 12.60 -7.64
N TYR A 166 2.02 12.20 -6.65
CA TYR A 166 2.47 11.38 -5.53
C TYR A 166 3.08 10.06 -6.01
N ILE A 167 2.41 9.34 -6.91
CA ILE A 167 2.89 8.04 -7.42
C ILE A 167 4.10 8.21 -8.34
N GLU A 168 4.11 9.25 -9.18
CA GLU A 168 5.26 9.58 -10.03
C GLU A 168 6.50 9.90 -9.18
N THR A 169 6.36 10.78 -8.18
CA THR A 169 7.47 11.10 -7.27
C THR A 169 7.88 9.90 -6.42
N LEU A 170 6.92 9.07 -5.96
CA LEU A 170 7.23 7.84 -5.23
C LEU A 170 8.12 6.92 -6.06
N ARG A 171 7.83 6.76 -7.36
CA ARG A 171 8.66 6.00 -8.28
C ARG A 171 10.05 6.64 -8.42
N GLU A 172 10.12 7.93 -8.73
CA GLU A 172 11.38 8.65 -8.94
C GLU A 172 12.33 8.58 -7.73
N MET A 173 11.79 8.58 -6.50
CA MET A 173 12.60 8.51 -5.28
C MET A 173 13.25 7.14 -5.05
N ASN A 174 12.79 6.09 -5.75
CA ASN A 174 13.08 4.69 -5.48
C ASN A 174 13.52 3.92 -6.75
N THR A 175 13.91 4.61 -7.82
CA THR A 175 14.49 4.01 -9.05
C THR A 175 15.79 4.71 -9.39
#